data_AF-A0A498I474-F1
#
_entry.id   AF-A0A498I474-F1
#
_cell.length_a   1.000
_cell.length_b   1.000
_cell.length_c   1.000
_cell.angle_alpha   90.00
_cell.angle_beta   90.00
_cell.angle_gamma   90.00
#
_symmetry.space_group_name_H-M   'P 1'
#
loop_
_entity.id
_entity.type
_entity.pdbx_description
1 polymer ?
#
loop_
_entity_poly.entity_id
_entity_poly.type
_entity_poly.pdbx_seq_one_letter_code
_entity_poly.pdbx_strand_id
1 'polypeptide(L)'
;MTPENLLTRPLIADKLTLGCPLLDRCLGGGVPCCSITELVAESSCGKTQFCLQLALSAQLPPSHGGLSASSLYLHTEFPFPFRRLHQLSQAFQSSHANLVAINPCEDVYVHAVHDAHQMLDIMPKIESFIESEKTRLPVRLIVIDSIAALFRTEFNNTPLDLKRRSSLFFKIAGKLKSLANRFRLAVVVTNQVVDFMGASDGVNGVKVGNFGSLDSSGRRVCPALGLAWANCVNSRLFLSRNEVVVGEGNSNELEDGFCRQTKRRLDILFAPHLPQASCEFVITRQGVFGVESEDFLKHDHWVTLYTHGKMFPLIGFTRREGLDIYYVAYVDGSKGRRPVGCSGGNGGCHMEIQMIHIAEKMMRGKMALDGKFEAEVKLILGLGSLQLGEICGAVLVSGHDHAD
;
A
#
# COMPACT_ATOMS: atom_id res chain seq x y z
N MET A 1 -23.66 -17.04 -27.05
CA MET A 1 -22.64 -15.97 -27.06
C MET A 1 -21.75 -16.21 -28.26
N THR A 2 -21.68 -15.28 -29.21
CA THR A 2 -20.71 -15.35 -30.32
C THR A 2 -19.35 -14.78 -29.87
N PRO A 3 -18.22 -15.28 -30.39
CA PRO A 3 -16.87 -14.79 -30.05
C PRO A 3 -16.67 -13.29 -30.29
N GLU A 4 -17.36 -12.73 -31.30
CA GLU A 4 -17.32 -11.31 -31.67
C GLU A 4 -17.88 -10.40 -30.56
N ASN A 5 -18.84 -10.89 -29.78
CA ASN A 5 -19.40 -10.14 -28.63
C ASN A 5 -18.42 -10.00 -27.46
N LEU A 6 -17.33 -10.78 -27.43
CA LEU A 6 -16.24 -10.64 -26.44
C LEU A 6 -15.28 -9.51 -26.79
N LEU A 7 -15.20 -9.11 -28.07
CA LEU A 7 -14.34 -8.04 -28.55
C LEU A 7 -15.07 -6.68 -28.52
N THR A 8 -16.38 -6.66 -28.78
CA THR A 8 -17.18 -5.42 -28.84
C THR A 8 -17.69 -4.94 -27.48
N ARG A 9 -17.78 -5.83 -26.50
CA ARG A 9 -17.86 -5.49 -25.08
C ARG A 9 -16.60 -6.04 -24.42
N PRO A 10 -15.52 -5.26 -24.28
CA PRO A 10 -14.66 -5.55 -23.15
C PRO A 10 -15.57 -5.36 -21.94
N LEU A 11 -16.01 -6.45 -21.32
CA LEU A 11 -16.52 -6.41 -19.96
C LEU A 11 -15.31 -5.98 -19.12
N ILE A 12 -14.95 -4.70 -19.17
CA ILE A 12 -13.93 -4.11 -18.32
C ILE A 12 -14.53 -4.26 -16.93
N ALA A 13 -14.12 -5.34 -16.25
CA ALA A 13 -14.52 -5.56 -14.88
C ALA A 13 -14.06 -4.34 -14.10
N ASP A 14 -14.96 -3.76 -13.31
CA ASP A 14 -14.61 -2.69 -12.38
C ASP A 14 -13.36 -3.12 -11.59
N LYS A 15 -12.44 -2.19 -11.40
CA LYS A 15 -11.24 -2.43 -10.60
C LYS A 15 -11.32 -1.63 -9.32
N LEU A 16 -10.90 -2.26 -8.24
CA LEU A 16 -10.78 -1.65 -6.93
C LEU A 16 -9.36 -1.11 -6.75
N THR A 17 -9.25 0.20 -6.59
CA THR A 17 -8.00 0.90 -6.28
C THR A 17 -7.38 0.37 -4.99
N LEU A 18 -6.04 0.31 -4.97
CA LEU A 18 -5.24 0.15 -3.77
C LEU A 18 -5.10 1.46 -3.00
N GLY A 19 -5.62 2.60 -3.47
CA GLY A 19 -5.42 3.91 -2.84
C GLY A 19 -4.00 4.47 -3.04
N CYS A 20 -3.24 3.90 -3.98
CA CYS A 20 -1.90 4.36 -4.31
C CYS A 20 -1.68 4.33 -5.84
N PRO A 21 -1.44 5.50 -6.47
CA PRO A 21 -1.30 5.59 -7.93
C PRO A 21 -0.22 4.68 -8.53
N LEU A 22 0.92 4.50 -7.85
CA LEU A 22 2.02 3.67 -8.34
C LEU A 22 1.66 2.18 -8.32
N LEU A 23 1.01 1.72 -7.24
CA LEU A 23 0.53 0.34 -7.14
C LEU A 23 -0.63 0.09 -8.10
N ASP A 24 -1.55 1.04 -8.24
CA ASP A 24 -2.65 0.93 -9.21
C ASP A 24 -2.14 0.90 -10.64
N ARG A 25 -1.16 1.73 -10.99
CA ARG A 25 -0.51 1.69 -12.32
C ARG A 25 0.12 0.32 -12.57
N CYS A 26 0.82 -0.24 -11.57
CA CYS A 26 1.39 -1.59 -11.67
C CYS A 26 0.29 -2.64 -11.91
N LEU A 27 -0.87 -2.52 -11.26
CA LEU A 27 -2.01 -3.43 -11.41
C LEU A 27 -2.98 -3.04 -12.56
N GLY A 28 -2.60 -2.08 -13.41
CA GLY A 28 -3.44 -1.59 -14.51
C GLY A 28 -4.79 -1.04 -14.05
N GLY A 29 -4.85 -0.35 -12.91
CA GLY A 29 -6.03 0.28 -12.33
C GLY A 29 -6.55 -0.37 -11.03
N GLY A 30 -5.85 -1.37 -10.49
CA GLY A 30 -6.20 -2.01 -9.21
C GLY A 30 -6.69 -3.46 -9.34
N VAL A 31 -7.37 -3.95 -8.30
CA VAL A 31 -7.82 -5.34 -8.18
C VAL A 31 -9.13 -5.56 -8.96
N PRO A 32 -9.18 -6.49 -9.93
CA PRO A 32 -10.37 -6.70 -10.75
C PRO A 32 -11.52 -7.38 -10.00
N CYS A 33 -12.73 -6.83 -10.14
CA CYS A 33 -13.99 -7.47 -9.78
C CYS A 33 -14.28 -8.71 -10.65
N CYS A 34 -15.29 -9.48 -10.25
CA CYS A 34 -15.69 -10.74 -10.91
C CYS A 34 -14.57 -11.79 -10.98
N SER A 35 -13.58 -11.68 -10.09
CA SER A 35 -12.39 -12.53 -10.12
C SER A 35 -11.82 -12.75 -8.72
N ILE A 36 -11.01 -13.81 -8.58
CA ILE A 36 -10.25 -14.08 -7.36
C ILE A 36 -8.81 -13.62 -7.57
N THR A 37 -8.37 -12.68 -6.74
CA THR A 37 -6.97 -12.22 -6.66
C THR A 37 -6.32 -12.76 -5.40
N GLU A 38 -5.21 -13.47 -5.57
CA GLU A 38 -4.43 -14.04 -4.47
C GLU A 38 -3.21 -13.20 -4.15
N LEU A 39 -3.04 -12.84 -2.88
CA LEU A 39 -1.83 -12.23 -2.33
C LEU A 39 -0.99 -13.30 -1.64
N VAL A 40 0.12 -13.68 -2.26
CA VAL A 40 1.07 -14.65 -1.72
C VAL A 40 2.23 -13.91 -1.06
N ALA A 41 2.54 -14.22 0.19
CA ALA A 41 3.73 -13.66 0.83
C ALA A 41 4.15 -14.39 2.10
N GLU A 42 5.40 -14.21 2.49
CA GLU A 42 5.87 -14.51 3.84
C GLU A 42 5.13 -13.68 4.90
N SER A 43 5.16 -14.14 6.15
CA SER A 43 4.75 -13.33 7.29
C SER A 43 5.46 -11.97 7.28
N SER A 44 4.78 -10.93 7.77
CA SER A 44 5.32 -9.56 7.88
C SER A 44 5.67 -8.84 6.55
N CYS A 45 5.29 -9.39 5.40
CA CYS A 45 5.42 -8.71 4.09
C CYS A 45 4.30 -7.69 3.79
N GLY A 46 3.27 -7.59 4.63
CA GLY A 46 2.21 -6.58 4.47
C GLY A 46 0.88 -7.07 3.89
N LYS A 47 0.65 -8.38 3.76
CA LYS A 47 -0.62 -8.95 3.24
C LYS A 47 -1.86 -8.34 3.90
N THR A 48 -1.93 -8.38 5.22
CA THR A 48 -3.04 -7.81 6.00
C THR A 48 -3.15 -6.29 5.81
N GLN A 49 -2.04 -5.58 5.55
CA GLN A 49 -2.07 -4.13 5.29
C GLN A 49 -2.76 -3.81 3.95
N PHE A 50 -2.44 -4.57 2.90
CA PHE A 50 -3.15 -4.50 1.61
C PHE A 50 -4.64 -4.80 1.78
N CYS A 51 -4.97 -5.86 2.52
CA CYS A 51 -6.35 -6.27 2.77
C CYS A 51 -7.18 -5.20 3.50
N LEU A 52 -6.64 -4.60 4.56
CA LEU A 52 -7.31 -3.52 5.29
C LEU A 52 -7.48 -2.26 4.43
N GLN A 53 -6.45 -1.91 3.65
CA GLN A 53 -6.50 -0.75 2.76
C GLN A 53 -7.53 -0.92 1.64
N LEU A 54 -7.61 -2.11 1.04
CA LEU A 54 -8.66 -2.44 0.06
C LEU A 54 -10.05 -2.38 0.69
N ALA A 55 -10.20 -2.85 1.94
CA ALA A 55 -11.47 -2.82 2.65
C ALA A 55 -12.02 -1.40 2.88
N LEU A 56 -11.12 -0.43 3.10
CA LEU A 56 -11.47 0.99 3.16
C LEU A 56 -11.70 1.57 1.75
N SER A 57 -10.81 1.27 0.80
CA SER A 57 -10.85 1.82 -0.56
C SER A 57 -12.13 1.42 -1.33
N ALA A 58 -12.73 0.26 -1.00
CA ALA A 58 -13.99 -0.19 -1.61
C ALA A 58 -15.15 0.80 -1.41
N GLN A 59 -15.09 1.61 -0.35
CA GLN A 59 -16.12 2.58 0.02
C GLN A 59 -16.05 3.85 -0.83
N LEU A 60 -14.91 4.13 -1.49
CA LEU A 60 -14.79 5.29 -2.36
C LEU A 60 -15.73 5.19 -3.56
N PRO A 61 -16.16 6.32 -4.13
CA PRO A 61 -16.92 6.30 -5.37
C PRO A 61 -16.07 5.79 -6.55
N PRO A 62 -16.68 5.24 -7.61
CA PRO A 62 -15.98 4.81 -8.82
C PRO A 62 -15.12 5.90 -9.47
N SER A 63 -15.49 7.17 -9.33
CA SER A 63 -14.69 8.32 -9.81
C SER A 63 -13.31 8.43 -9.14
N HIS A 64 -13.14 7.80 -7.98
CA HIS A 64 -11.88 7.73 -7.22
C HIS A 64 -11.35 6.29 -7.14
N GLY A 65 -11.82 5.39 -8.02
CA GLY A 65 -11.35 4.01 -8.10
C GLY A 65 -11.94 3.04 -7.06
N GLY A 66 -12.88 3.48 -6.23
CA GLY A 66 -13.62 2.59 -5.34
C GLY A 66 -14.86 1.99 -5.99
N LEU A 67 -15.69 1.32 -5.19
CA LEU A 67 -16.87 0.58 -5.66
C LEU A 67 -18.19 1.10 -5.09
N SER A 68 -18.18 2.21 -4.34
CA SER A 68 -19.28 2.68 -3.49
C SER A 68 -19.87 1.55 -2.64
N ALA A 69 -18.99 0.76 -2.03
CA ALA A 69 -19.35 -0.54 -1.46
C ALA A 69 -18.74 -0.78 -0.08
N SER A 70 -19.40 -1.64 0.68
CA SER A 70 -18.86 -2.22 1.92
C SER A 70 -18.03 -3.47 1.63
N SER A 71 -17.30 -3.91 2.66
CA SER A 71 -16.36 -5.02 2.60
C SER A 71 -16.73 -6.10 3.62
N LEU A 72 -16.69 -7.36 3.21
CA LEU A 72 -16.77 -8.53 4.10
C LEU A 72 -15.37 -9.11 4.29
N TYR A 73 -14.87 -9.09 5.52
CA TYR A 73 -13.56 -9.60 5.90
C TYR A 73 -13.69 -10.90 6.71
N LEU A 74 -13.23 -11.99 6.12
CA LEU A 74 -13.17 -13.31 6.73
C LEU A 74 -11.76 -13.53 7.25
N HIS A 75 -11.59 -13.61 8.58
CA HIS A 75 -10.30 -13.89 9.19
C HIS A 75 -10.24 -15.30 9.75
N THR A 76 -9.07 -15.95 9.66
CA THR A 76 -8.96 -17.40 9.92
C THR A 76 -7.91 -17.82 10.94
N GLU A 77 -6.96 -16.95 11.27
CA GLU A 77 -5.85 -17.29 12.17
C GLU A 77 -5.92 -16.45 13.43
N PHE A 78 -5.56 -15.18 13.30
CA PHE A 78 -5.49 -14.25 14.42
C PHE A 78 -6.79 -13.45 14.51
N PRO A 79 -7.09 -12.88 15.70
CA PRO A 79 -8.15 -11.89 15.82
C PRO A 79 -7.97 -10.75 14.80
N PHE A 80 -9.09 -10.26 14.27
CA PHE A 80 -9.07 -9.17 13.32
C PHE A 80 -8.40 -7.91 13.92
N PRO A 81 -7.46 -7.25 13.21
CA PRO A 81 -6.64 -6.17 13.77
C PRO A 81 -7.39 -4.83 13.81
N PHE A 82 -8.42 -4.72 14.63
CA PHE A 82 -9.27 -3.52 14.74
C PHE A 82 -8.50 -2.22 15.01
N ARG A 83 -7.48 -2.26 15.88
CA ARG A 83 -6.63 -1.08 16.16
C ARG A 83 -5.96 -0.56 14.89
N ARG A 84 -5.50 -1.46 14.03
CA ARG A 84 -4.86 -1.09 12.78
C ARG A 84 -5.87 -0.60 11.75
N LEU A 85 -7.04 -1.23 11.64
CA LEU A 85 -8.12 -0.74 10.79
C LEU A 85 -8.50 0.70 11.17
N HIS A 86 -8.68 0.98 12.47
CA HIS A 86 -9.01 2.32 12.95
C HIS A 86 -7.92 3.35 12.63
N GLN A 87 -6.64 2.98 12.80
CA GLN A 87 -5.54 3.88 12.42
C GLN A 87 -5.56 4.21 10.93
N LEU A 88 -5.82 3.22 10.07
CA LEU A 88 -5.94 3.43 8.63
C LEU A 88 -7.21 4.22 8.26
N SER A 89 -8.32 4.00 8.96
CA SER A 89 -9.58 4.71 8.70
C SER A 89 -9.46 6.20 9.00
N GLN A 90 -8.72 6.59 10.04
CA GLN A 90 -8.44 8.00 10.35
C GLN A 90 -7.66 8.70 9.22
N ALA A 91 -6.62 8.05 8.70
CA ALA A 91 -5.83 8.59 7.58
C ALA A 91 -6.67 8.64 6.29
N PHE A 92 -7.46 7.59 6.04
CA PHE A 92 -8.37 7.50 4.91
C PHE A 92 -9.45 8.58 4.94
N GLN A 93 -10.07 8.82 6.09
CA GLN A 93 -11.09 9.85 6.28
C GLN A 93 -10.50 11.26 6.14
N SER A 94 -9.28 11.48 6.66
CA SER A 94 -8.58 12.77 6.51
C SER A 94 -8.29 13.07 5.03
N SER A 95 -7.95 12.04 4.25
CA SER A 95 -7.63 12.19 2.82
C SER A 95 -8.88 12.30 1.94
N HIS A 96 -10.04 11.85 2.43
CA HIS A 96 -11.29 11.75 1.67
C HIS A 96 -12.49 12.35 2.40
N ALA A 97 -12.28 13.42 3.18
CA ALA A 97 -13.27 13.98 4.11
C ALA A 97 -14.62 14.33 3.44
N ASN A 98 -14.61 14.72 2.17
CA ASN A 98 -15.81 15.07 1.40
C ASN A 98 -16.51 13.87 0.75
N LEU A 99 -15.88 12.69 0.76
CA LEU A 99 -16.37 11.50 0.07
C LEU A 99 -16.93 10.45 1.04
N VAL A 100 -16.49 10.48 2.30
CA VAL A 100 -16.86 9.49 3.31
C VAL A 100 -17.36 10.22 4.57
N ALA A 101 -18.69 10.33 4.67
CA ALA A 101 -19.35 11.13 5.71
C ALA A 101 -19.41 10.45 7.09
N ILE A 102 -19.26 9.12 7.14
CA ILE A 102 -19.42 8.29 8.33
C ILE A 102 -18.09 7.59 8.63
N ASN A 103 -17.90 7.11 9.85
CA ASN A 103 -16.75 6.29 10.22
C ASN A 103 -16.56 5.11 9.24
N PRO A 104 -15.48 5.07 8.46
CA PRO A 104 -15.24 4.02 7.45
C PRO A 104 -15.19 2.60 8.02
N CYS A 105 -14.94 2.45 9.33
CA CYS A 105 -14.92 1.15 9.98
C CYS A 105 -16.31 0.48 10.01
N GLU A 106 -17.41 1.23 9.93
CA GLU A 106 -18.77 0.69 10.01
C GLU A 106 -19.17 -0.11 8.75
N ASP A 107 -18.52 0.16 7.62
CA ASP A 107 -18.74 -0.56 6.35
C ASP A 107 -17.77 -1.74 6.15
N VAL A 108 -17.05 -2.14 7.21
CA VAL A 108 -16.18 -3.32 7.21
C VAL A 108 -16.78 -4.39 8.13
N TYR A 109 -17.48 -5.34 7.53
CA TYR A 109 -18.09 -6.47 8.22
C TYR A 109 -17.06 -7.56 8.44
N VAL A 110 -16.95 -8.08 9.65
CA VAL A 110 -15.91 -9.07 10.02
C VAL A 110 -16.55 -10.36 10.48
N HIS A 111 -16.02 -11.50 10.01
CA HIS A 111 -16.44 -12.82 10.48
C HIS A 111 -15.24 -13.77 10.61
N ALA A 112 -15.24 -14.60 11.64
CA ALA A 112 -14.20 -15.60 11.87
C ALA A 112 -14.54 -16.92 11.16
N VAL A 113 -13.56 -17.57 10.55
CA VAL A 113 -13.71 -18.89 9.92
C VAL A 113 -12.51 -19.77 10.27
N HIS A 114 -12.74 -20.94 10.84
CA HIS A 114 -11.68 -21.77 11.43
C HIS A 114 -11.20 -22.89 10.52
N ASP A 115 -12.07 -23.42 9.66
CA ASP A 115 -11.73 -24.55 8.78
C ASP A 115 -12.44 -24.49 7.41
N ALA A 116 -12.00 -25.35 6.49
CA ALA A 116 -12.50 -25.37 5.12
C ALA A 116 -13.96 -25.85 5.00
N HIS A 117 -14.43 -26.68 5.93
CA HIS A 117 -15.81 -27.16 5.96
C HIS A 117 -16.76 -26.07 6.45
N GLN A 118 -16.42 -25.40 7.55
CA GLN A 118 -17.13 -24.22 8.04
C GLN A 118 -17.22 -23.13 6.96
N MET A 119 -16.13 -22.90 6.21
CA MET A 119 -16.14 -21.95 5.10
C MET A 119 -17.23 -22.28 4.06
N LEU A 120 -17.42 -23.57 3.74
CA LEU A 120 -18.48 -24.00 2.81
C LEU A 120 -19.87 -23.84 3.44
N ASP A 121 -20.03 -24.18 4.72
CA ASP A 121 -21.31 -24.11 5.43
C ASP A 121 -21.82 -22.68 5.58
N ILE A 122 -20.93 -21.69 5.67
CA ILE A 122 -21.31 -20.28 5.73
C ILE A 122 -21.53 -19.64 4.37
N MET A 123 -21.15 -20.26 3.23
CA MET A 123 -21.36 -19.67 1.90
C MET A 123 -22.80 -19.23 1.64
N PRO A 124 -23.85 -20.04 1.96
CA PRO A 124 -25.24 -19.61 1.78
C PRO A 124 -25.61 -18.42 2.67
N LYS A 125 -25.01 -18.32 3.88
CA LYS A 125 -25.22 -17.19 4.78
C LYS A 125 -24.55 -15.93 4.25
N ILE A 126 -23.35 -16.04 3.69
CA ILE A 126 -22.64 -14.95 3.01
C ILE A 126 -23.48 -14.45 1.83
N GLU A 127 -23.99 -15.37 1.00
CA GLU A 127 -24.84 -15.02 -0.15
C GLU A 127 -26.10 -14.27 0.30
N SER A 128 -26.83 -14.80 1.29
CA SER A 128 -28.00 -14.13 1.86
C SER A 128 -27.67 -12.77 2.48
N PHE A 129 -26.51 -12.64 3.15
CA PHE A 129 -26.07 -11.37 3.72
C PHE A 129 -25.83 -10.31 2.63
N ILE A 130 -25.13 -10.68 1.56
CA ILE A 130 -24.86 -9.80 0.42
C ILE A 130 -26.17 -9.40 -0.30
N GLU A 131 -27.14 -10.30 -0.41
CA GLU A 131 -28.45 -10.03 -1.01
C GLU A 131 -29.36 -9.17 -0.13
N SER A 132 -29.19 -9.21 1.19
CA SER A 132 -30.20 -8.70 2.12
C SER A 132 -30.43 -7.19 2.09
N GLU A 133 -29.60 -6.40 1.40
CA GLU A 133 -29.62 -4.92 1.36
C GLU A 133 -29.71 -4.24 2.75
N LYS A 134 -29.41 -4.99 3.83
CA LYS A 134 -29.43 -4.49 5.22
C LYS A 134 -28.21 -3.64 5.56
N THR A 135 -27.18 -3.69 4.72
CA THR A 135 -25.96 -2.93 4.88
C THR A 135 -26.16 -1.54 4.29
N ARG A 136 -25.44 -0.54 4.83
CA ARG A 136 -25.55 0.84 4.31
C ARG A 136 -25.05 0.96 2.87
N LEU A 137 -24.00 0.22 2.54
CA LEU A 137 -23.46 0.08 1.18
C LEU A 137 -23.54 -1.37 0.74
N PRO A 138 -23.77 -1.66 -0.56
CA PRO A 138 -23.73 -3.03 -1.06
C PRO A 138 -22.35 -3.64 -0.81
N VAL A 139 -22.29 -4.93 -0.49
CA VAL A 139 -21.01 -5.62 -0.29
C VAL A 139 -20.41 -5.95 -1.65
N ARG A 140 -19.27 -5.34 -2.00
CA ARG A 140 -18.55 -5.60 -3.28
C ARG A 140 -17.08 -5.97 -3.13
N LEU A 141 -16.64 -6.23 -1.90
CA LEU A 141 -15.34 -6.83 -1.62
C LEU A 141 -15.50 -7.96 -0.61
N ILE A 142 -14.94 -9.13 -0.91
CA ILE A 142 -14.71 -10.20 0.06
C ILE A 142 -13.22 -10.38 0.24
N VAL A 143 -12.75 -10.29 1.48
CA VAL A 143 -11.37 -10.60 1.86
C VAL A 143 -11.34 -11.90 2.66
N ILE A 144 -10.39 -12.80 2.37
CA ILE A 144 -10.12 -13.99 3.18
C ILE A 144 -8.65 -13.96 3.61
N ASP A 145 -8.41 -13.68 4.89
CA ASP A 145 -7.07 -13.59 5.49
C ASP A 145 -6.91 -14.64 6.62
N SER A 146 -6.41 -15.85 6.34
CA SER A 146 -5.80 -16.35 5.10
C SER A 146 -6.48 -17.62 4.60
N ILE A 147 -6.63 -17.78 3.27
CA ILE A 147 -7.20 -19.02 2.71
C ILE A 147 -6.32 -20.23 3.02
N ALA A 148 -5.01 -20.01 3.21
CA ALA A 148 -4.05 -21.05 3.55
C ALA A 148 -4.34 -21.74 4.89
N ALA A 149 -4.79 -20.95 5.88
CA ALA A 149 -4.99 -21.42 7.24
C ALA A 149 -6.08 -22.48 7.36
N LEU A 150 -7.13 -22.37 6.53
CA LEU A 150 -8.26 -23.31 6.51
C LEU A 150 -7.85 -24.76 6.22
N PHE A 151 -6.63 -24.97 5.73
CA PHE A 151 -6.13 -26.28 5.30
C PHE A 151 -4.86 -26.74 6.04
N ARG A 152 -4.46 -26.06 7.12
CA ARG A 152 -3.19 -26.37 7.83
C ARG A 152 -3.27 -27.61 8.72
N THR A 153 -4.38 -27.82 9.42
CA THR A 153 -4.47 -28.77 10.53
C THR A 153 -5.19 -30.07 10.19
N GLU A 154 -5.99 -30.10 9.12
CA GLU A 154 -6.88 -31.22 8.82
C GLU A 154 -6.32 -32.26 7.84
N PHE A 155 -5.24 -31.94 7.11
CA PHE A 155 -4.78 -32.76 5.97
C PHE A 155 -3.34 -33.21 6.13
N ASN A 156 -3.12 -34.52 6.08
CA ASN A 156 -1.78 -35.09 5.97
C ASN A 156 -1.32 -35.12 4.51
N ASN A 157 -0.03 -35.39 4.28
CA ASN A 157 0.54 -35.53 2.93
C ASN A 157 0.26 -36.92 2.31
N THR A 158 -0.95 -37.46 2.51
CA THR A 158 -1.37 -38.71 1.88
C THR A 158 -2.07 -38.44 0.55
N PRO A 159 -2.01 -39.33 -0.46
CA PRO A 159 -2.72 -39.14 -1.73
C PRO A 159 -4.23 -38.93 -1.56
N LEU A 160 -4.83 -39.60 -0.58
CA LEU A 160 -6.25 -39.45 -0.24
C LEU A 160 -6.56 -38.03 0.25
N ASP A 161 -5.77 -37.52 1.19
CA ASP A 161 -5.96 -36.19 1.78
C ASP A 161 -5.66 -35.09 0.77
N LEU A 162 -4.65 -35.25 -0.09
CA LEU A 162 -4.39 -34.34 -1.20
C LEU A 162 -5.58 -34.26 -2.17
N LYS A 163 -6.22 -35.39 -2.47
CA LYS A 163 -7.44 -35.42 -3.30
C LYS A 163 -8.62 -34.73 -2.60
N ARG A 164 -8.82 -34.97 -1.30
CA ARG A 164 -9.87 -34.32 -0.49
C ARG A 164 -9.66 -32.81 -0.43
N ARG A 165 -8.44 -32.38 -0.13
CA ARG A 165 -8.02 -30.96 -0.10
C ARG A 165 -8.24 -30.29 -1.45
N SER A 166 -7.83 -30.92 -2.54
CA SER A 166 -8.07 -30.41 -3.90
C SER A 166 -9.57 -30.29 -4.22
N SER A 167 -10.39 -31.26 -3.81
CA SER A 167 -11.85 -31.19 -3.97
C SER A 167 -12.44 -29.98 -3.24
N LEU A 168 -11.99 -29.70 -2.01
CA LEU A 168 -12.40 -28.52 -1.25
C LEU A 168 -11.95 -27.21 -1.90
N PHE A 169 -10.72 -27.14 -2.43
CA PHE A 169 -10.25 -25.98 -3.20
C PHE A 169 -11.20 -25.62 -4.33
N PHE A 170 -11.57 -26.61 -5.16
CA PHE A 170 -12.47 -26.38 -6.29
C PHE A 170 -13.87 -25.98 -5.85
N LYS A 171 -14.41 -26.55 -4.76
CA LYS A 171 -15.71 -26.18 -4.21
C LYS A 171 -15.72 -24.74 -3.69
N ILE A 172 -14.76 -24.37 -2.85
CA ILE A 172 -14.66 -23.03 -2.26
C ILE A 172 -14.43 -21.99 -3.36
N ALA A 173 -13.44 -22.23 -4.24
CA ALA A 173 -13.15 -21.30 -5.33
C ALA A 173 -14.32 -21.17 -6.32
N GLY A 174 -15.01 -22.27 -6.62
CA GLY A 174 -16.22 -22.26 -7.45
C GLY A 174 -17.33 -21.39 -6.85
N LYS A 175 -17.58 -21.51 -5.54
CA LYS A 175 -18.56 -20.66 -4.82
C LYS A 175 -18.13 -19.19 -4.80
N LEU A 176 -16.86 -18.91 -4.50
CA LEU A 176 -16.33 -17.54 -4.52
C LEU A 176 -16.43 -16.91 -5.91
N LYS A 177 -16.10 -17.64 -6.99
CA LYS A 177 -16.28 -17.17 -8.37
C LYS A 177 -17.75 -16.93 -8.72
N SER A 178 -18.65 -17.79 -8.23
CA SER A 178 -20.10 -17.59 -8.41
C SER A 178 -20.56 -16.28 -7.76
N LEU A 179 -20.17 -16.04 -6.51
CA LEU A 179 -20.47 -14.78 -5.80
C LEU A 179 -19.85 -13.57 -6.52
N ALA A 180 -18.58 -13.67 -6.91
CA ALA A 180 -17.86 -12.63 -7.63
C ALA A 180 -18.57 -12.19 -8.91
N ASN A 181 -19.02 -13.15 -9.73
CA ASN A 181 -19.75 -12.86 -10.96
C ASN A 181 -21.17 -12.37 -10.72
N ARG A 182 -21.89 -12.98 -9.77
CA ARG A 182 -23.29 -12.65 -9.48
C ARG A 182 -23.46 -11.25 -8.93
N PHE A 183 -22.58 -10.85 -7.99
CA PHE A 183 -22.66 -9.57 -7.29
C PHE A 183 -21.64 -8.53 -7.79
N ARG A 184 -20.91 -8.85 -8.88
CA ARG A 184 -19.83 -8.02 -9.44
C ARG A 184 -18.85 -7.53 -8.38
N LEU A 185 -18.46 -8.43 -7.47
CA LEU A 185 -17.58 -8.15 -6.34
C LEU A 185 -16.13 -8.59 -6.63
N ALA A 186 -15.17 -7.97 -5.97
CA ALA A 186 -13.79 -8.43 -5.93
C ALA A 186 -13.61 -9.45 -4.81
N VAL A 187 -12.89 -10.53 -5.07
CA VAL A 187 -12.48 -11.50 -4.03
C VAL A 187 -10.97 -11.44 -3.88
N VAL A 188 -10.50 -11.12 -2.68
CA VAL A 188 -9.08 -11.06 -2.34
C VAL A 188 -8.79 -12.12 -1.28
N VAL A 189 -7.84 -13.00 -1.56
CA VAL A 189 -7.46 -14.08 -0.65
C VAL A 189 -5.97 -13.97 -0.35
N THR A 190 -5.57 -14.17 0.90
CA THR A 190 -4.15 -14.20 1.25
C THR A 190 -3.67 -15.63 1.42
N ASN A 191 -2.46 -15.90 0.93
CA ASN A 191 -1.80 -17.19 1.07
C ASN A 191 -0.39 -16.98 1.61
N GLN A 192 0.02 -17.87 2.52
CA GLN A 192 1.38 -17.84 3.05
C GLN A 192 2.32 -18.62 2.11
N VAL A 193 3.61 -18.45 2.32
CA VAL A 193 4.63 -19.24 1.63
C VAL A 193 5.25 -20.28 2.55
N VAL A 194 5.83 -21.29 1.93
CA VAL A 194 6.67 -22.31 2.57
C VAL A 194 8.04 -22.32 1.91
N ASP A 195 9.06 -22.83 2.60
CA ASP A 195 10.40 -22.99 2.03
C ASP A 195 10.38 -23.99 0.88
N PHE A 196 11.08 -23.64 -0.19
CA PHE A 196 11.26 -24.54 -1.33
C PHE A 196 12.65 -25.18 -1.27
N MET A 197 12.68 -26.49 -1.03
CA MET A 197 13.93 -27.28 -0.90
C MET A 197 14.35 -28.00 -2.19
N GLY A 198 13.93 -27.53 -3.37
CA GLY A 198 14.31 -28.15 -4.66
C GLY A 198 15.68 -27.71 -5.18
N ALA A 199 16.36 -28.60 -5.91
CA ALA A 199 17.63 -28.32 -6.58
C ALA A 199 17.52 -27.11 -7.53
N SER A 200 18.58 -26.31 -7.63
CA SER A 200 18.70 -25.16 -8.55
C SER A 200 18.51 -25.54 -10.01
N ASP A 201 18.79 -26.80 -10.35
CA ASP A 201 18.61 -27.36 -11.68
C ASP A 201 17.37 -28.26 -11.71
N GLY A 202 16.25 -27.67 -12.14
CA GLY A 202 15.30 -28.28 -13.07
C GLY A 202 14.65 -29.65 -12.78
N VAL A 203 14.87 -30.32 -11.65
CA VAL A 203 14.26 -31.64 -11.41
C VAL A 203 12.97 -31.49 -10.60
N ASN A 204 11.90 -31.20 -11.35
CA ASN A 204 10.45 -31.23 -11.09
C ASN A 204 9.69 -29.99 -11.57
N GLY A 205 10.38 -29.00 -12.16
CA GLY A 205 9.78 -28.10 -13.17
C GLY A 205 8.51 -27.33 -12.78
N VAL A 206 8.19 -27.15 -11.49
CA VAL A 206 7.05 -26.34 -11.07
C VAL A 206 7.44 -24.87 -11.18
N LYS A 207 7.40 -24.37 -12.41
CA LYS A 207 7.35 -22.94 -12.73
C LYS A 207 6.21 -22.32 -11.92
N VAL A 208 6.52 -21.44 -10.97
CA VAL A 208 5.50 -20.65 -10.26
C VAL A 208 5.11 -19.48 -11.17
N GLY A 209 4.40 -19.78 -12.26
CA GLY A 209 4.17 -18.83 -13.36
C GLY A 209 5.42 -18.67 -14.25
N ASN A 210 5.77 -17.45 -14.65
CA ASN A 210 6.96 -17.20 -15.48
C ASN A 210 8.28 -17.06 -14.69
N PHE A 211 8.23 -17.11 -13.36
CA PHE A 211 9.41 -16.92 -12.51
C PHE A 211 10.15 -18.24 -12.26
N GLY A 212 11.48 -18.22 -12.38
CA GLY A 212 12.34 -19.39 -12.13
C GLY A 212 12.51 -19.72 -10.64
N SER A 213 12.33 -18.74 -9.76
CA SER A 213 12.42 -18.83 -8.30
C SER A 213 11.65 -17.66 -7.69
N LEU A 214 10.99 -17.85 -6.55
CA LEU A 214 10.48 -16.76 -5.72
C LEU A 214 11.36 -16.67 -4.50
N ASP A 215 11.85 -15.47 -4.20
CA ASP A 215 12.76 -15.25 -3.09
C ASP A 215 12.21 -14.17 -2.15
N SER A 216 12.26 -14.43 -0.84
CA SER A 216 11.86 -13.50 0.21
C SER A 216 12.74 -13.72 1.43
N SER A 217 13.22 -12.63 2.04
CA SER A 217 14.14 -12.66 3.18
C SER A 217 15.37 -13.55 2.93
N GLY A 218 15.89 -13.53 1.69
CA GLY A 218 17.03 -14.35 1.27
C GLY A 218 16.75 -15.85 1.12
N ARG A 219 15.49 -16.29 1.20
CA ARG A 219 15.09 -17.70 1.06
C ARG A 219 14.25 -17.91 -0.18
N ARG A 220 14.44 -19.07 -0.81
CA ARG A 220 13.57 -19.56 -1.86
C ARG A 220 12.27 -20.08 -1.28
N VAL A 221 11.16 -19.57 -1.78
CA VAL A 221 9.83 -19.84 -1.24
C VAL A 221 8.84 -20.26 -2.33
N CYS A 222 7.75 -20.91 -1.95
CA CYS A 222 6.62 -21.18 -2.84
C CYS A 222 5.28 -21.04 -2.11
N PRO A 223 4.16 -20.79 -2.83
CA PRO A 223 2.84 -20.67 -2.20
C PRO A 223 2.41 -21.97 -1.50
N ALA A 224 1.87 -21.88 -0.27
CA ALA A 224 1.59 -23.04 0.58
C ALA A 224 0.51 -24.00 0.06
N LEU A 225 -0.37 -23.54 -0.83
CA LEU A 225 -1.51 -24.34 -1.34
C LEU A 225 -1.21 -25.10 -2.64
N GLY A 226 -0.02 -24.90 -3.23
CA GLY A 226 0.42 -25.65 -4.40
C GLY A 226 -0.38 -25.41 -5.69
N LEU A 227 -0.21 -26.32 -6.66
CA LEU A 227 -0.70 -26.16 -8.03
C LEU A 227 -2.22 -26.31 -8.15
N ALA A 228 -2.84 -27.19 -7.36
CA ALA A 228 -4.29 -27.37 -7.39
C ALA A 228 -5.03 -26.06 -7.07
N TRP A 229 -4.54 -25.31 -6.08
CA TRP A 229 -5.07 -23.98 -5.76
C TRP A 229 -4.67 -22.91 -6.78
N ALA A 230 -3.49 -23.01 -7.39
CA ALA A 230 -3.07 -22.07 -8.43
C ALA A 230 -4.04 -22.01 -9.61
N ASN A 231 -4.65 -23.15 -9.97
CA ASN A 231 -5.67 -23.22 -11.02
C ASN A 231 -7.04 -22.68 -10.57
N CYS A 232 -7.21 -22.39 -9.29
CA CYS A 232 -8.46 -21.88 -8.73
C CYS A 232 -8.55 -20.35 -8.78
N VAL A 233 -7.43 -19.63 -8.79
CA VAL A 233 -7.41 -18.15 -8.74
C VAL A 233 -7.22 -17.54 -10.14
N ASN A 234 -7.65 -16.29 -10.32
CA ASN A 234 -7.53 -15.60 -11.60
C ASN A 234 -6.22 -14.81 -11.73
N SER A 235 -5.79 -14.21 -10.62
CA SER A 235 -4.56 -13.43 -10.54
C SER A 235 -3.81 -13.78 -9.28
N ARG A 236 -2.49 -13.79 -9.34
CA ARG A 236 -1.60 -14.02 -8.21
C ARG A 236 -0.52 -12.94 -8.16
N LEU A 237 -0.48 -12.27 -7.03
CA LEU A 237 0.51 -11.25 -6.69
C LEU A 237 1.41 -11.80 -5.59
N PHE A 238 2.70 -11.53 -5.67
CA PHE A 238 3.69 -11.93 -4.68
C PHE A 238 4.23 -10.70 -3.96
N LEU A 239 4.22 -10.73 -2.63
CA LEU A 239 4.91 -9.73 -1.81
C LEU A 239 6.19 -10.35 -1.25
N SER A 240 7.31 -9.73 -1.54
CA SER A 240 8.61 -10.06 -0.95
C SER A 240 9.09 -8.96 -0.02
N ARG A 241 9.92 -9.33 0.95
CA ARG A 241 10.68 -8.39 1.78
C ARG A 241 12.16 -8.76 1.74
N ASN A 242 13.02 -7.75 1.73
CA ASN A 242 14.46 -7.89 1.88
C ASN A 242 14.94 -6.88 2.93
N GLU A 243 15.79 -7.33 3.85
CA GLU A 243 16.46 -6.42 4.78
C GLU A 243 17.69 -5.84 4.08
N VAL A 244 17.76 -4.52 4.02
CA VAL A 244 18.92 -3.79 3.52
C VAL A 244 19.59 -3.11 4.71
N VAL A 245 20.88 -3.39 4.89
CA VAL A 245 21.71 -2.68 5.87
C VAL A 245 22.22 -1.42 5.19
N VAL A 246 21.77 -0.27 5.65
CA VAL A 246 22.27 1.03 5.19
C VAL A 246 23.30 1.50 6.21
N GLY A 247 24.55 1.66 5.77
CA GLY A 247 25.64 2.21 6.57
C GLY A 247 26.51 3.13 5.72
N GLU A 248 26.79 4.33 6.22
CA GLU A 248 27.82 5.21 5.64
C GLU A 248 29.19 4.60 5.95
N GLY A 249 29.79 3.95 4.98
CA GLY A 249 31.19 3.52 5.08
C GLY A 249 32.12 4.72 4.95
N ASN A 250 32.45 5.36 6.08
CA ASN A 250 33.76 5.98 6.24
C ASN A 250 34.49 5.25 7.38
N SER A 251 35.64 4.71 7.03
CA SER A 251 36.52 3.94 7.90
C SER A 251 36.87 4.68 9.20
N ASN A 252 36.81 3.92 10.31
CA ASN A 252 37.60 4.04 11.54
C ASN A 252 36.99 4.62 12.82
N GLU A 253 35.68 4.59 13.05
CA GLU A 253 35.17 4.70 14.43
C GLU A 253 34.11 3.64 14.73
N LEU A 254 34.31 2.96 15.86
CA LEU A 254 33.50 1.84 16.33
C LEU A 254 32.12 2.30 16.79
N GLU A 255 31.13 1.50 16.40
CA GLU A 255 29.81 1.32 17.02
C GLU A 255 28.77 2.45 16.89
N ASP A 256 27.64 2.06 16.28
CA ASP A 256 26.29 2.66 16.35
C ASP A 256 25.86 3.61 15.22
N GLY A 257 25.48 3.03 14.07
CA GLY A 257 24.88 3.80 12.97
C GLY A 257 24.21 2.99 11.84
N PHE A 258 24.09 1.66 11.96
CA PHE A 258 23.44 0.85 10.92
C PHE A 258 21.92 0.91 11.06
N CYS A 259 21.24 1.54 10.10
CA CYS A 259 19.80 1.44 9.98
C CYS A 259 19.44 0.21 9.13
N ARG A 260 18.65 -0.72 9.70
CA ARG A 260 18.07 -1.82 8.93
C ARG A 260 16.76 -1.36 8.31
N GLN A 261 16.75 -1.20 6.99
CA GLN A 261 15.55 -0.82 6.26
C GLN A 261 14.91 -2.06 5.63
N THR A 262 13.60 -2.25 5.81
CA THR A 262 12.87 -3.35 5.16
C THR A 262 12.35 -2.90 3.81
N LYS A 263 12.99 -3.36 2.74
CA LYS A 263 12.55 -3.16 1.36
C LYS A 263 11.48 -4.17 1.00
N ARG A 264 10.32 -3.71 0.52
CA ARG A 264 9.23 -4.58 0.08
C ARG A 264 8.91 -4.36 -1.38
N ARG A 265 8.55 -5.44 -2.06
CA ARG A 265 8.24 -5.45 -3.49
C ARG A 265 7.00 -6.29 -3.74
N LEU A 266 6.13 -5.78 -4.60
CA LEU A 266 4.99 -6.45 -5.19
C LEU A 266 5.40 -6.92 -6.59
N ASP A 267 5.24 -8.21 -6.88
CA ASP A 267 5.49 -8.80 -8.20
C ASP A 267 4.21 -9.48 -8.71
N ILE A 268 3.87 -9.25 -9.98
CA ILE A 268 2.74 -9.94 -10.63
C ILE A 268 3.24 -11.30 -11.11
N LEU A 269 2.84 -12.39 -10.43
CA LEU A 269 3.23 -13.75 -10.81
C LEU A 269 2.48 -14.23 -12.05
N PHE A 270 1.16 -14.06 -12.02
CA PHE A 270 0.32 -14.21 -13.20
C PHE A 270 -0.96 -13.38 -13.03
N ALA A 271 -1.37 -12.71 -14.10
CA ALA A 271 -2.65 -12.05 -14.23
C ALA A 271 -2.92 -11.94 -15.73
N PRO A 272 -3.89 -12.66 -16.31
CA PRO A 272 -4.08 -12.72 -17.76
C PRO A 272 -4.30 -11.37 -18.46
N HIS A 273 -4.68 -10.35 -17.68
CA HIS A 273 -5.01 -9.01 -18.13
C HIS A 273 -3.89 -7.99 -17.88
N LEU A 274 -2.75 -8.41 -17.33
CA LEU A 274 -1.61 -7.52 -17.01
C LEU A 274 -0.32 -8.06 -17.60
N PRO A 275 0.60 -7.17 -18.03
CA PRO A 275 1.97 -7.55 -18.31
C PRO A 275 2.69 -7.94 -17.01
N GLN A 276 3.83 -8.60 -17.15
CA GLN A 276 4.73 -8.80 -16.03
C GLN A 276 5.23 -7.43 -15.55
N ALA A 277 4.93 -7.09 -14.30
CA ALA A 277 5.34 -5.84 -13.68
C ALA A 277 5.60 -6.05 -12.19
N SER A 278 6.32 -5.08 -11.62
CA SER A 278 6.64 -5.06 -10.20
C SER A 278 6.66 -3.64 -9.68
N CYS A 279 6.36 -3.46 -8.40
CA CYS A 279 6.35 -2.16 -7.75
C CYS A 279 6.92 -2.29 -6.33
N GLU A 280 7.83 -1.41 -5.95
CA GLU A 280 8.32 -1.32 -4.59
C GLU A 280 7.30 -0.57 -3.73
N PHE A 281 7.23 -0.90 -2.45
CA PHE A 281 6.29 -0.22 -1.56
C PHE A 281 6.79 -0.14 -0.12
N VAL A 282 6.24 0.83 0.60
CA VAL A 282 6.44 1.04 2.03
C VAL A 282 5.11 0.91 2.76
N ILE A 283 5.19 0.57 4.05
CA ILE A 283 4.04 0.48 4.95
C ILE A 283 4.25 1.53 6.03
N THR A 284 3.36 2.52 6.07
CA THR A 284 3.41 3.62 7.03
C THR A 284 2.17 3.59 7.93
N ARG A 285 2.09 4.55 8.87
CA ARG A 285 0.88 4.72 9.69
C ARG A 285 -0.36 5.02 8.84
N GLN A 286 -0.20 5.68 7.68
CA GLN A 286 -1.30 6.08 6.81
C GLN A 286 -1.74 5.01 5.82
N GLY A 287 -0.92 3.98 5.58
CA GLY A 287 -1.24 2.94 4.60
C GLY A 287 -0.02 2.31 3.93
N VAL A 288 -0.28 1.62 2.84
CA VAL A 288 0.66 1.04 1.91
C VAL A 288 0.80 2.00 0.73
N PHE A 289 2.03 2.39 0.43
CA PHE A 289 2.34 3.31 -0.67
C PHE A 289 3.44 2.74 -1.53
N GLY A 290 3.22 2.71 -2.83
CA GLY A 290 4.26 2.44 -3.80
C GLY A 290 5.33 3.53 -3.77
N VAL A 291 6.56 3.16 -4.09
CA VAL A 291 7.71 4.05 -4.18
C VAL A 291 8.42 3.85 -5.51
N GLU A 292 8.97 4.92 -6.08
CA GLU A 292 9.82 4.83 -7.26
C GLU A 292 11.20 4.32 -6.84
N SER A 293 11.84 3.51 -7.69
CA SER A 293 13.09 2.81 -7.35
C SER A 293 14.26 3.73 -6.98
N GLU A 294 14.21 5.01 -7.34
CA GLU A 294 15.22 6.03 -7.01
C GLU A 294 14.98 6.73 -5.66
N ASP A 295 13.78 6.61 -5.07
CA ASP A 295 13.40 7.31 -3.83
C ASP A 295 13.58 6.47 -2.55
N PHE A 296 14.07 5.22 -2.68
CA PHE A 296 14.20 4.31 -1.54
C PHE A 296 15.16 4.83 -0.45
N LEU A 297 16.14 5.66 -0.84
CA LEU A 297 17.10 6.30 0.06
C LEU A 297 16.59 7.63 0.67
N LYS A 298 15.41 8.12 0.28
CA LYS A 298 14.87 9.43 0.71
C LYS A 298 13.72 9.32 1.72
N HIS A 299 13.27 8.11 2.07
CA HIS A 299 12.11 7.91 2.94
C HIS A 299 12.51 7.63 4.39
N ASP A 300 13.10 8.64 5.02
CA ASP A 300 13.03 8.87 6.46
C ASP A 300 13.41 10.33 6.69
N HIS A 301 12.44 11.24 6.64
CA HIS A 301 12.35 12.54 7.34
C HIS A 301 11.30 13.44 6.65
N TRP A 302 10.02 13.32 7.05
CA TRP A 302 8.99 14.29 6.71
C TRP A 302 8.40 14.87 7.99
N VAL A 303 8.38 16.19 8.10
CA VAL A 303 7.63 16.94 9.12
C VAL A 303 6.45 17.60 8.40
N THR A 304 5.22 17.21 8.75
CA THR A 304 4.01 17.87 8.26
C THR A 304 3.69 19.06 9.18
N LEU A 305 3.86 20.28 8.69
CA LEU A 305 3.42 21.49 9.39
C LEU A 305 1.94 21.76 9.10
N TYR A 306 1.13 21.81 10.15
CA TYR A 306 -0.26 22.28 10.08
C TYR A 306 -0.34 23.72 10.58
N THR A 307 -0.79 24.64 9.74
CA THR A 307 -1.25 25.96 10.20
C THR A 307 -2.64 26.24 9.66
N HIS A 308 -3.57 26.50 10.59
CA HIS A 308 -4.97 26.93 10.43
C HIS A 308 -5.52 27.02 8.99
N GLY A 309 -5.99 25.88 8.48
CA GLY A 309 -7.11 25.85 7.53
C GLY A 309 -6.81 26.10 6.04
N LYS A 310 -5.56 26.17 5.59
CA LYS A 310 -5.23 26.18 4.15
C LYS A 310 -3.98 25.34 3.85
N MET A 311 -4.09 24.41 2.90
CA MET A 311 -2.99 23.55 2.44
C MET A 311 -1.97 24.34 1.59
N PHE A 312 -0.70 24.33 1.99
CA PHE A 312 0.48 24.72 1.20
C PHE A 312 1.71 23.88 1.63
N PRO A 313 2.83 23.92 0.88
CA PRO A 313 3.48 22.78 0.22
C PRO A 313 4.27 21.83 1.13
N LEU A 314 4.50 20.59 0.65
CA LEU A 314 5.44 19.63 1.26
C LEU A 314 6.88 20.17 1.15
N ILE A 315 7.60 20.18 2.28
CA ILE A 315 9.04 20.46 2.33
C ILE A 315 9.74 19.18 2.82
N GLY A 316 10.71 18.70 2.05
CA GLY A 316 11.54 17.55 2.41
C GLY A 316 12.94 18.01 2.81
N PHE A 317 13.57 17.26 3.72
CA PHE A 317 14.96 17.48 4.13
C PHE A 317 15.80 16.25 3.81
N THR A 318 17.04 16.45 3.34
CA THR A 318 18.06 15.39 3.37
C THR A 318 19.29 15.86 4.15
N ARG A 319 20.01 14.93 4.79
CA ARG A 319 21.20 15.25 5.61
C ARG A 319 22.47 15.53 4.79
N ARG A 320 22.47 15.26 3.48
CA ARG A 320 23.67 15.38 2.64
C ARG A 320 23.61 16.50 1.62
N GLU A 321 22.43 16.95 1.24
CA GLU A 321 22.26 18.07 0.32
C GLU A 321 21.10 18.93 0.88
N GLY A 322 21.30 20.25 0.90
CA GLY A 322 20.43 21.19 1.58
C GLY A 322 18.97 21.16 1.10
N LEU A 323 18.17 22.06 1.66
CA LEU A 323 16.74 22.24 1.37
C LEU A 323 16.45 22.27 -0.15
N ASP A 324 15.83 21.21 -0.66
CA ASP A 324 15.33 21.16 -2.04
C ASP A 324 13.85 21.56 -2.10
N ILE A 325 13.57 22.75 -2.63
CA ILE A 325 12.21 23.26 -2.84
C ILE A 325 11.75 22.89 -4.25
N TYR A 326 10.91 21.86 -4.38
CA TYR A 326 10.43 21.37 -5.67
C TYR A 326 9.39 22.28 -6.36
N TYR A 327 8.67 23.13 -5.62
CA TYR A 327 7.71 24.08 -6.20
C TYR A 327 7.40 25.24 -5.26
N VAL A 328 7.46 26.47 -5.75
CA VAL A 328 6.94 27.66 -5.05
C VAL A 328 5.74 28.19 -5.82
N ALA A 329 4.54 28.05 -5.26
CA ALA A 329 3.36 28.75 -5.74
C ALA A 329 2.98 29.82 -4.71
N TYR A 330 2.99 31.09 -5.11
CA TYR A 330 2.39 32.16 -4.32
C TYR A 330 1.10 32.64 -5.00
N VAL A 331 0.13 33.06 -4.17
CA VAL A 331 -1.09 33.71 -4.64
C VAL A 331 -0.95 35.18 -4.28
N ASP A 332 -0.58 36.00 -5.26
CA ASP A 332 -0.83 37.44 -5.19
C ASP A 332 -2.34 37.66 -5.37
N GLY A 333 -2.90 38.63 -4.65
CA GLY A 333 -4.33 38.99 -4.65
C GLY A 333 -4.90 39.35 -6.03
N SER A 334 -4.10 39.38 -7.10
CA SER A 334 -4.58 39.38 -8.48
C SER A 334 -4.93 37.96 -8.96
N LYS A 335 -6.21 37.71 -9.26
CA LYS A 335 -6.77 36.43 -9.73
C LYS A 335 -6.18 35.93 -11.05
N GLY A 336 -4.99 35.33 -11.04
CA GLY A 336 -4.43 34.65 -12.21
C GLY A 336 -3.31 33.66 -11.86
N ARG A 337 -3.43 32.41 -12.31
CA ARG A 337 -2.32 31.43 -12.31
C ARG A 337 -1.40 31.75 -13.49
N ARG A 338 -0.10 31.95 -13.26
CA ARG A 338 0.89 31.94 -14.36
C ARG A 338 1.79 30.71 -14.24
N PRO A 339 2.09 29.99 -15.34
CA PRO A 339 3.11 28.97 -15.33
C PRO A 339 4.50 29.61 -15.25
N VAL A 340 5.44 28.93 -14.60
CA VAL A 340 6.88 29.23 -14.73
C VAL A 340 7.28 28.80 -16.15
N GLY A 341 7.30 29.76 -17.08
CA GLY A 341 7.71 29.52 -18.45
C GLY A 341 9.23 29.49 -18.56
N CYS A 342 9.79 28.38 -19.03
CA CYS A 342 11.09 28.39 -19.68
C CYS A 342 10.96 29.15 -21.01
N SER A 343 11.59 30.32 -21.12
CA SER A 343 11.88 30.92 -22.42
C SER A 343 13.32 31.41 -22.46
N GLY A 344 14.11 30.82 -23.36
CA GLY A 344 15.37 31.39 -23.79
C GLY A 344 15.13 32.71 -24.54
N GLY A 345 16.04 33.66 -24.32
CA GLY A 345 16.01 34.97 -24.97
C GLY A 345 16.67 36.03 -24.10
N ASN A 346 17.96 36.26 -24.34
CA ASN A 346 18.84 37.35 -23.88
C ASN A 346 18.22 38.42 -22.97
N GLY A 347 18.53 38.30 -21.67
CA GLY A 347 18.26 39.33 -20.66
C GLY A 347 18.53 38.75 -19.28
N GLY A 348 19.80 38.73 -18.87
CA GLY A 348 20.22 38.11 -17.61
C GLY A 348 19.62 38.77 -16.37
N CYS A 349 19.03 37.96 -15.49
CA CYS A 349 18.78 38.31 -14.11
C CYS A 349 19.54 37.32 -13.21
N HIS A 350 20.67 37.78 -12.66
CA HIS A 350 21.41 37.10 -11.60
C HIS A 350 20.49 36.88 -10.39
N MET A 351 20.01 35.64 -10.20
CA MET A 351 19.21 35.27 -9.04
C MET A 351 19.64 33.90 -8.50
N GLU A 352 20.95 33.64 -8.47
CA GLU A 352 21.48 32.30 -8.13
C GLU A 352 22.54 32.29 -7.02
N ILE A 353 22.91 33.44 -6.42
CA ILE A 353 24.06 33.46 -5.48
C ILE A 353 23.72 33.98 -4.06
N GLN A 354 22.56 34.59 -3.82
CA GLN A 354 22.26 35.15 -2.47
C GLN A 354 21.55 34.19 -1.49
N MET A 355 20.88 33.14 -1.96
CA MET A 355 20.15 32.21 -1.07
C MET A 355 21.08 31.29 -0.26
N ILE A 356 22.21 30.87 -0.84
CA ILE A 356 23.14 29.92 -0.20
C ILE A 356 23.84 30.56 1.01
N HIS A 357 24.20 31.84 0.92
CA HIS A 357 24.98 32.53 1.97
C HIS A 357 24.16 32.84 3.24
N ILE A 358 22.84 32.96 3.13
CA ILE A 358 21.96 33.22 4.27
C ILE A 358 21.75 31.94 5.09
N ALA A 359 21.66 30.78 4.43
CA ALA A 359 21.50 29.49 5.09
C ALA A 359 22.74 29.08 5.90
N GLU A 360 23.96 29.32 5.39
CA GLU A 360 25.20 29.03 6.13
C GLU A 360 25.36 29.88 7.41
N LYS A 361 24.87 31.12 7.41
CA LYS A 361 24.98 32.01 8.57
C LYS A 361 24.01 31.67 9.70
N MET A 362 22.88 31.00 9.39
CA MET A 362 21.86 30.61 10.38
C MET A 362 22.19 29.30 11.14
N MET A 363 23.13 28.49 10.65
CA MET A 363 23.48 27.19 11.25
C MET A 363 24.51 27.26 12.38
N ARG A 364 24.91 28.45 12.86
CA ARG A 364 25.78 28.59 14.05
C ARG A 364 24.96 28.83 15.32
N GLY A 365 24.15 27.84 15.71
CA GLY A 365 23.49 27.77 17.03
C GLY A 365 24.26 26.85 17.99
N LYS A 366 24.39 27.26 19.26
CA LYS A 366 25.08 26.47 20.30
C LYS A 366 24.23 25.26 20.71
N MET A 367 24.86 24.09 20.86
CA MET A 367 24.28 22.97 21.59
C MET A 367 23.96 23.41 23.02
N ALA A 368 22.70 23.31 23.44
CA ALA A 368 22.35 23.36 24.85
C ALA A 368 22.69 22.01 25.50
N LEU A 369 23.14 22.05 26.76
CA LEU A 369 23.71 20.92 27.52
C LEU A 369 22.77 19.72 27.72
N ASP A 370 21.48 19.83 27.37
CA ASP A 370 20.46 18.79 27.59
C ASP A 370 20.01 18.08 26.29
N GLY A 371 20.84 18.07 25.24
CA GLY A 371 20.62 17.24 24.05
C GLY A 371 19.48 17.70 23.11
N LYS A 372 18.93 18.90 23.31
CA LYS A 372 17.94 19.52 22.41
C LYS A 372 18.63 20.42 21.38
N PHE A 373 18.25 20.26 20.11
CA PHE A 373 18.59 21.19 19.03
C PHE A 373 17.48 22.22 18.90
N GLU A 374 17.73 23.47 19.32
CA GLU A 374 16.87 24.60 19.00
C GLU A 374 17.44 25.29 17.75
N ALA A 375 16.65 25.31 16.67
CA ALA A 375 16.95 26.09 15.48
C ALA A 375 15.82 27.10 15.28
N GLU A 376 16.14 28.38 15.42
CA GLU A 376 15.24 29.47 15.08
C GLU A 376 15.37 29.75 13.58
N VAL A 377 14.37 29.33 12.79
CA VAL A 377 14.35 29.58 11.35
C VAL A 377 13.64 30.90 11.08
N LYS A 378 14.42 31.97 10.84
CA LYS A 378 13.87 33.28 10.47
C LYS A 378 13.78 33.40 8.95
N LEU A 379 12.60 33.14 8.38
CA LEU A 379 12.33 33.37 6.96
C LEU A 379 12.12 34.87 6.69
N ILE A 380 13.14 35.54 6.14
CA ILE A 380 13.02 36.93 5.67
C ILE A 380 12.72 36.89 4.17
N LEU A 381 11.46 37.10 3.79
CA LEU A 381 11.07 37.30 2.40
C LEU A 381 11.26 38.77 2.01
N GLY A 382 12.42 39.09 1.43
CA GLY A 382 12.66 40.39 0.83
C GLY A 382 12.11 40.46 -0.60
N LEU A 383 10.90 40.96 -0.78
CA LEU A 383 10.48 41.51 -2.07
C LEU A 383 10.97 42.96 -2.12
N GLY A 384 11.68 43.31 -3.20
CA GLY A 384 12.10 44.70 -3.42
C GLY A 384 10.93 45.66 -3.22
N SER A 385 11.10 46.60 -2.29
CA SER A 385 10.23 47.75 -1.95
C SER A 385 8.88 47.53 -1.24
N LEU A 386 8.56 46.33 -0.71
CA LEU A 386 7.35 46.14 0.11
C LEU A 386 7.66 45.43 1.43
N GLN A 387 7.55 46.16 2.56
CA GLN A 387 7.55 45.60 3.91
C GLN A 387 6.21 44.94 4.21
N LEU A 388 6.21 43.63 4.51
CA LEU A 388 5.11 42.93 5.17
C LEU A 388 5.66 42.18 6.39
N GLY A 389 4.95 42.31 7.51
CA GLY A 389 5.41 42.10 8.89
C GLY A 389 5.91 40.71 9.27
N GLU A 390 6.62 40.67 10.40
CA GLU A 390 7.20 39.49 11.02
C GLU A 390 6.14 38.40 11.30
N ILE A 391 6.41 37.16 10.86
CA ILE A 391 5.74 35.98 11.40
C ILE A 391 6.62 35.47 12.54
N CYS A 392 6.29 35.84 13.77
CA CYS A 392 6.95 35.32 14.97
C CYS A 392 6.22 34.07 15.47
N GLY A 393 6.97 32.96 15.58
CA GLY A 393 6.63 31.83 16.44
C GLY A 393 6.19 30.56 15.73
N ALA A 394 7.12 29.60 15.61
CA ALA A 394 6.79 28.18 15.56
C ALA A 394 7.64 27.47 16.62
N VAL A 395 6.99 26.91 17.64
CA VAL A 395 7.65 26.09 18.67
C VAL A 395 7.59 24.64 18.22
N LEU A 396 8.75 24.02 18.02
CA LEU A 396 8.89 22.58 17.80
C LEU A 396 8.85 21.88 19.17
N VAL A 397 7.75 21.20 19.49
CA VAL A 397 7.70 20.27 20.62
C VAL A 397 7.88 18.85 20.07
N SER A 398 9.08 18.29 20.23
CA SER A 398 9.31 16.86 20.05
C SER A 398 8.80 16.11 21.27
N GLY A 399 7.59 15.54 21.20
CA GLY A 399 7.09 14.62 22.21
C GLY A 399 7.81 13.27 22.11
N HIS A 400 8.88 13.11 22.87
CA HIS A 400 9.41 11.80 23.26
C HIS A 400 8.90 11.53 24.69
N ASP A 401 7.81 10.78 24.82
CA ASP A 401 7.44 10.18 26.11
C ASP A 401 7.81 8.71 26.08
N HIS A 402 8.93 8.39 26.72
CA HIS A 402 9.18 7.11 27.35
C HIS A 402 9.80 7.35 28.73
N ALA A 403 9.05 6.91 29.76
CA ALA A 403 9.40 6.49 31.14
C ALA A 403 8.24 6.95 32.06
N ASP A 404 7.52 6.14 32.81
CA ASP A 404 7.83 4.86 33.48
C ASP A 404 6.68 3.84 33.41
#